data_AF-A0A1W9LS17-F1
#
_entry.id   AF-A0A1W9LS17-F1
#
_cell.length_a   1.000
_cell.length_b   1.000
_cell.length_c   1.000
_cell.angle_alpha   90.00
_cell.angle_beta   90.00
_cell.angle_gamma   90.00
#
_symmetry.space_group_name_H-M   'P 1'
#
loop_
_entity.id
_entity.type
_entity.pdbx_description
1 polymer ?
#
loop_
_entity_poly.entity_id
_entity_poly.type
_entity_poly.pdbx_seq_one_letter_code
_entity_poly.pdbx_strand_id
1 'polypeptide(L)'
;MTATVKNIPPGKWYLRAYAHNTNPDSDAAQTSSLGYGADISFTIACTPETCIPGDVNGDGKSDLADAMPVLRILAGIPVGNVNLNADVNGDGKIGLEELGYILQKVAELR
;
A
#
# COMPACT_ATOMS: atom_id res chain seq x y z
N MET A 1 27.54 2.43 3.87
CA MET A 1 26.38 2.37 4.80
C MET A 1 25.31 1.51 4.14
N THR A 2 24.66 0.63 4.90
CA THR A 2 23.46 -0.08 4.47
C THR A 2 22.27 0.49 5.23
N ALA A 3 21.13 0.59 4.57
CA ALA A 3 19.86 0.98 5.18
C ALA A 3 18.82 -0.09 4.89
N THR A 4 17.89 -0.31 5.82
CA THR A 4 16.81 -1.28 5.67
C THR A 4 15.48 -0.54 5.68
N VAL A 5 14.69 -0.74 4.63
CA VAL A 5 13.28 -0.34 4.60
C VAL A 5 12.46 -1.54 5.05
N LYS A 6 11.53 -1.33 5.99
CA LYS A 6 10.67 -2.38 6.57
C LYS A 6 9.21 -2.07 6.28
N ASN A 7 8.34 -3.08 6.46
CA ASN A 7 6.89 -2.95 6.35
C ASN A 7 6.41 -2.48 4.97
N ILE A 8 7.09 -2.93 3.91
CA ILE A 8 6.64 -2.69 2.54
C ILE A 8 5.56 -3.76 2.22
N PRO A 9 4.31 -3.36 1.89
CA PRO A 9 3.26 -4.31 1.54
C PRO A 9 3.60 -5.13 0.28
N PRO A 10 2.95 -6.30 0.09
CA PRO A 10 2.96 -7.01 -1.19
C PRO A 10 2.62 -6.07 -2.36
N GLY A 11 3.26 -6.31 -3.51
CA GLY A 11 3.08 -5.47 -4.68
C GLY A 11 4.37 -5.16 -5.41
N LYS A 12 4.24 -4.37 -6.49
CA LYS A 12 5.36 -3.92 -7.31
C LYS A 12 5.85 -2.57 -6.83
N TRP A 13 7.14 -2.49 -6.52
CA TRP A 13 7.79 -1.30 -5.98
C TRP A 13 8.93 -0.84 -6.86
N TYR A 14 9.19 0.46 -6.83
CA TYR A 14 10.27 1.12 -7.54
C TYR A 14 11.15 1.86 -6.53
N LEU A 15 12.45 1.60 -6.61
CA LEU A 15 13.47 2.28 -5.83
C LEU A 15 14.31 3.15 -6.77
N ARG A 16 14.49 4.42 -6.39
CA ARG A 16 15.36 5.36 -7.08
C ARG A 16 16.21 6.09 -6.05
N ALA A 17 17.53 6.06 -6.23
CA ALA A 17 18.44 6.87 -5.42
C ALA A 17 18.47 8.32 -5.92
N TYR A 18 18.62 9.29 -5.02
CA TYR A 18 18.89 10.68 -5.38
C TYR A 18 20.10 11.21 -4.61
N ALA A 19 20.83 12.12 -5.21
CA ALA A 19 21.95 12.81 -4.59
C ALA A 19 21.74 14.32 -4.67
N HIS A 20 21.94 15.00 -3.55
CA HIS A 20 21.96 16.45 -3.48
C HIS A 20 23.40 16.89 -3.20
N ASN A 21 24.01 17.61 -4.15
CA ASN A 21 25.31 18.20 -3.92
C ASN A 21 25.16 19.61 -3.35
N THR A 22 25.46 19.79 -2.06
CA THR A 22 25.75 21.10 -1.49
C THR A 22 27.26 21.31 -1.52
N ASN A 23 27.75 22.14 -2.44
CA ASN A 23 29.15 22.54 -2.42
C ASN A 23 29.32 23.63 -1.33
N PRO A 24 30.10 23.40 -0.26
CA PRO A 24 30.29 24.38 0.81
C PRO A 24 31.25 25.50 0.41
N ASP A 25 31.98 25.33 -0.69
CA ASP A 25 32.96 26.26 -1.24
C ASP A 25 32.48 26.85 -2.57
N SER A 26 32.58 28.16 -2.68
CA SER A 26 32.54 29.02 -3.88
C SER A 26 31.21 29.62 -4.35
N ASP A 27 31.31 30.93 -4.55
CA ASP A 27 30.45 32.00 -5.05
C ASP A 27 29.72 31.76 -6.40
N ALA A 28 29.62 30.51 -6.87
CA ALA A 28 28.84 30.16 -8.05
C ALA A 28 27.37 29.99 -7.66
N ALA A 29 26.47 30.66 -8.39
CA ALA A 29 25.02 30.60 -8.22
C ALA A 29 24.55 29.20 -7.82
N GLN A 30 24.06 29.08 -6.59
CA GLN A 30 23.54 27.86 -6.02
C GLN A 30 22.41 27.34 -6.90
N THR A 31 22.69 26.40 -7.78
CA THR A 31 21.67 25.47 -8.25
C THR A 31 21.95 24.17 -7.52
N SER A 32 21.27 23.97 -6.39
CA SER A 32 21.12 22.68 -5.73
C SER A 32 20.82 21.61 -6.79
N SER A 33 21.87 20.90 -7.21
CA SER A 33 21.78 19.94 -8.30
C SER A 33 21.29 18.63 -7.73
N LEU A 34 20.01 18.33 -7.95
CA LEU A 34 19.42 17.03 -7.67
C LEU A 34 19.76 16.08 -8.82
N GLY A 35 20.60 15.08 -8.54
CA GLY A 35 20.87 13.97 -9.44
C GLY A 35 19.98 12.78 -9.08
N TYR A 36 19.38 12.13 -10.08
CA TYR A 36 18.59 10.90 -9.92
C TYR A 36 19.35 9.71 -10.52
N GLY A 37 19.41 8.61 -9.77
CA GLY A 37 19.91 7.33 -10.26
C GLY A 37 18.88 6.59 -11.12
N ALA A 38 19.26 5.41 -11.62
CA ALA A 38 18.38 4.52 -12.36
C ALA A 38 17.26 3.94 -11.46
N ASP A 39 16.13 3.62 -12.08
CA ASP A 39 15.03 2.91 -11.42
C ASP A 39 15.37 1.42 -11.25
N ILE A 40 15.15 0.90 -10.06
CA ILE A 40 15.21 -0.52 -9.75
C ILE A 40 13.82 -0.94 -9.31
N SER A 41 13.22 -1.91 -9.99
CA SER A 41 11.93 -2.47 -9.57
C SER A 41 12.10 -3.82 -8.90
N PHE A 42 11.29 -4.09 -7.89
CA PHE A 42 11.16 -5.42 -7.28
C PHE A 42 9.69 -5.70 -6.95
N THR A 43 9.36 -6.98 -6.79
CA THR A 43 8.03 -7.42 -6.42
C THR A 43 8.10 -8.12 -5.07
N ILE A 44 7.28 -7.70 -4.12
CA ILE A 44 7.02 -8.46 -2.91
C ILE A 44 5.84 -9.37 -3.21
N ALA A 45 6.08 -10.69 -3.09
CA ALA A 45 5.08 -11.68 -3.42
C ALA A 45 3.87 -11.56 -2.50
N CYS A 46 2.70 -11.71 -3.11
CA CYS A 46 1.44 -11.81 -2.42
C CYS A 46 1.26 -13.26 -1.98
N THR A 47 1.26 -13.52 -0.68
CA THR A 47 1.07 -14.86 -0.09
C THR A 47 -0.26 -14.93 0.64
N PRO A 48 -0.82 -16.13 0.89
CA PRO A 48 -2.04 -16.27 1.69
C PRO A 48 -1.97 -15.67 3.10
N GLU A 49 -0.76 -15.43 3.61
CA GLU A 49 -0.51 -14.80 4.92
C GLU A 49 -0.43 -13.27 4.86
N THR A 50 -0.18 -12.69 3.68
CA THR A 50 0.07 -11.25 3.50
C THR A 50 -0.97 -10.55 2.64
N CYS A 51 -1.69 -11.32 1.83
CA CYS A 51 -2.82 -10.89 1.02
C CYS A 51 -4.02 -11.74 1.39
N ILE A 52 -4.78 -11.28 2.38
CA ILE A 52 -5.98 -11.96 2.82
C ILE A 52 -7.16 -11.27 2.14
N PRO A 53 -7.92 -11.98 1.28
CA PRO A 53 -9.09 -11.41 0.66
C PRO A 53 -10.06 -10.92 1.74
N GLY A 54 -10.52 -9.67 1.60
CA GLY A 54 -11.42 -9.02 2.55
C GLY A 54 -10.79 -8.54 3.87
N ASP A 55 -9.46 -8.59 4.05
CA ASP A 55 -8.75 -7.99 5.20
C ASP A 55 -8.43 -6.51 4.94
N VAL A 56 -9.47 -5.67 5.01
CA VAL A 56 -9.41 -4.25 4.63
C VAL A 56 -8.64 -3.43 5.66
N ASN A 57 -8.67 -3.83 6.94
CA ASN A 57 -7.99 -3.12 8.01
C ASN A 57 -6.51 -3.54 8.18
N GLY A 58 -6.09 -4.67 7.58
CA GLY A 58 -4.72 -5.16 7.57
C GLY A 58 -4.28 -5.88 8.85
N ASP A 59 -5.20 -6.44 9.63
CA ASP A 59 -4.92 -7.14 10.88
C ASP A 59 -4.65 -8.64 10.71
N GLY A 60 -4.69 -9.14 9.47
CA GLY A 60 -4.47 -10.53 9.14
C GLY A 60 -5.73 -11.38 9.22
N LYS A 61 -6.92 -10.77 9.29
CA LYS A 61 -8.21 -11.47 9.32
C LYS A 61 -9.18 -10.82 8.34
N SER A 62 -10.19 -11.59 7.94
CA SER A 62 -11.32 -11.05 7.19
C SER A 62 -12.56 -11.29 8.03
N ASP A 63 -12.95 -10.26 8.79
CA ASP A 63 -14.07 -10.30 9.73
C ASP A 63 -14.93 -9.02 9.64
N LEU A 64 -15.88 -8.88 10.57
CA LEU A 64 -16.83 -7.77 10.51
C LEU A 64 -16.16 -6.39 10.72
N ALA A 65 -14.98 -6.33 11.34
CA ALA A 65 -14.21 -5.09 11.49
C ALA A 65 -13.79 -4.53 10.13
N ASP A 66 -13.61 -5.38 9.11
CA ASP A 66 -13.29 -4.96 7.74
C ASP A 66 -14.48 -4.35 7.00
N ALA A 67 -15.71 -4.72 7.36
CA ALA A 67 -16.91 -4.16 6.74
C ALA A 67 -17.06 -2.65 7.03
N MET A 68 -16.58 -2.19 8.20
CA MET A 68 -16.69 -0.79 8.61
C MET A 68 -15.93 0.21 7.73
N PRO A 69 -14.62 0.05 7.47
CA PRO A 69 -13.90 0.93 6.54
C PRO A 69 -14.51 0.87 5.12
N VAL A 70 -14.99 -0.29 4.66
CA VAL A 70 -15.66 -0.40 3.35
C VAL A 70 -16.94 0.43 3.30
N LEU A 71 -17.81 0.31 4.32
CA LEU A 71 -19.04 1.10 4.40
C LEU A 71 -18.76 2.61 4.45
N ARG A 72 -17.70 3.03 5.12
CA ARG A 72 -17.27 4.43 5.15
C ARG A 72 -16.84 4.91 3.77
N ILE A 73 -16.06 4.10 3.02
CA ILE A 73 -15.69 4.41 1.64
C ILE A 73 -16.95 4.60 0.79
N LEU A 74 -17.91 3.67 0.88
CA LEU A 74 -19.17 3.73 0.12
C LEU A 74 -20.04 4.94 0.52
N ALA A 75 -19.96 5.38 1.77
CA ALA A 75 -20.64 6.58 2.26
C ALA A 75 -19.90 7.89 1.92
N GLY A 76 -18.75 7.82 1.23
CA GLY A 76 -17.91 8.99 0.94
C GLY A 76 -17.25 9.60 2.18
N ILE A 77 -17.19 8.84 3.27
CA ILE A 77 -16.53 9.25 4.52
C ILE A 77 -15.05 8.94 4.38
N PRO A 78 -14.15 9.92 4.56
CA PRO A 78 -12.71 9.68 4.51
C PRO A 78 -12.31 8.57 5.48
N VAL A 79 -11.57 7.58 5.01
CA VAL A 79 -10.99 6.51 5.82
C VAL A 79 -9.48 6.72 5.94
N GLY A 80 -8.89 6.11 6.97
CA GLY A 80 -7.43 6.10 7.14
C GLY A 80 -6.76 5.13 6.17
N ASN A 81 -5.69 4.49 6.62
CA ASN A 81 -5.03 3.47 5.83
C ASN A 81 -5.99 2.30 5.56
N VAL A 82 -6.06 1.89 4.29
CA VAL A 82 -6.79 0.71 3.84
C VAL A 82 -5.83 -0.23 3.13
N ASN A 83 -6.02 -1.51 3.36
CA ASN A 83 -5.24 -2.54 2.71
C ASN A 83 -5.82 -2.82 1.31
N LEU A 84 -5.17 -2.33 0.26
CA LEU A 84 -5.59 -2.59 -1.12
C LEU A 84 -5.38 -4.05 -1.54
N ASN A 85 -4.59 -4.84 -0.80
CA ASN A 85 -4.48 -6.28 -1.05
C ASN A 85 -5.72 -7.06 -0.60
N ALA A 86 -6.67 -6.39 0.07
CA ALA A 86 -7.96 -6.96 0.44
C ALA A 86 -8.94 -7.07 -0.74
N ASP A 87 -8.65 -6.39 -1.85
CA ASP A 87 -9.41 -6.40 -3.10
C ASP A 87 -9.66 -7.85 -3.55
N VAL A 88 -10.95 -8.22 -3.61
CA VAL A 88 -11.37 -9.59 -3.89
C VAL A 88 -11.63 -9.85 -5.37
N ASN A 89 -11.83 -8.80 -6.17
CA ASN A 89 -12.17 -8.90 -7.58
C ASN A 89 -11.03 -8.44 -8.52
N GLY A 90 -9.98 -7.85 -7.97
CA GLY A 90 -8.80 -7.37 -8.67
C GLY A 90 -9.02 -6.07 -9.45
N ASP A 91 -10.02 -5.27 -9.09
CA ASP A 91 -10.33 -4.01 -9.77
C ASP A 91 -9.50 -2.80 -9.29
N GLY A 92 -8.65 -3.01 -8.28
CA GLY A 92 -7.77 -2.03 -7.67
C GLY A 92 -8.45 -1.11 -6.68
N LYS A 93 -9.66 -1.43 -6.21
CA LYS A 93 -10.44 -0.63 -5.26
C LYS A 93 -10.96 -1.50 -4.12
N ILE A 94 -11.51 -0.80 -3.12
CA ILE A 94 -12.23 -1.41 -2.00
C ILE A 94 -13.65 -0.85 -2.04
N GLY A 95 -14.64 -1.72 -2.19
CA GLY A 95 -16.02 -1.36 -2.51
C GLY A 95 -17.05 -2.44 -2.16
N LEU A 96 -18.11 -2.53 -2.96
CA LEU A 96 -19.27 -3.38 -2.68
C LEU A 96 -18.91 -4.87 -2.72
N GLU A 97 -17.95 -5.22 -3.57
CA GLU A 97 -17.45 -6.57 -3.78
C GLU A 97 -16.74 -7.09 -2.52
N GLU A 98 -15.86 -6.28 -1.92
CA GLU A 98 -15.22 -6.59 -0.64
C GLU A 98 -16.25 -6.68 0.47
N LEU A 99 -17.22 -5.75 0.53
CA LEU A 99 -18.28 -5.78 1.54
C LEU A 99 -19.10 -7.07 1.44
N GLY A 100 -19.51 -7.45 0.22
CA GLY A 100 -20.26 -8.67 -0.03
C GLY A 100 -19.46 -9.91 0.36
N TYR A 101 -18.17 -9.95 0.03
CA TYR A 101 -17.28 -11.04 0.43
C TYR A 101 -17.16 -11.15 1.96
N ILE A 102 -16.87 -10.04 2.65
CA ILE A 102 -16.73 -10.00 4.12
C ILE A 102 -18.01 -10.50 4.80
N LEU A 103 -19.17 -9.99 4.39
CA LEU A 103 -20.44 -10.38 4.99
C LEU A 103 -20.77 -11.85 4.76
N GLN A 104 -20.48 -12.40 3.57
CA GLN A 104 -20.69 -13.82 3.28
C GLN A 104 -19.75 -14.71 4.09
N LYS A 105 -18.49 -14.30 4.25
CA LYS A 105 -17.48 -15.04 5.01
C LYS A 105 -17.81 -15.07 6.50
N VAL A 106 -18.21 -13.93 7.07
CA VAL A 106 -18.65 -13.84 8.47
C VAL A 106 -19.96 -14.60 8.71
N ALA A 107 -20.82 -14.70 7.71
CA ALA A 107 -22.05 -15.50 7.78
C ALA A 107 -21.82 -17.01 7.53
N GLU A 108 -20.57 -17.46 7.35
CA GLU A 108 -20.21 -18.85 7.02
C GLU A 108 -20.90 -19.39 5.75
N LEU A 109 -21.23 -18.49 4.82
CA LEU A 109 -21.83 -18.85 3.53
C LEU A 109 -20.77 -19.20 2.47
N ARG A 110 -19.50 -18.90 2.76
CA ARG A 110 -18.33 -19.13 1.93
C ARG A 110 -17.10 -19.35 2.79
#